data_AF-A0A925MNG7-F1
#
_entry.id   AF-A0A925MNG7-F1
#
_cell.length_a   1.000
_cell.length_b   1.000
_cell.length_c   1.000
_cell.angle_alpha   90.00
_cell.angle_beta   90.00
_cell.angle_gamma   90.00
#
_symmetry.space_group_name_H-M   'P 1'
#
loop_
_entity.id
_entity.type
_entity.pdbx_description
1 polymer ?
#
loop_
_entity_poly.entity_id
_entity_poly.type
_entity_poly.pdbx_seq_one_letter_code
_entity_poly.pdbx_strand_id
1 'polypeptide(L)'
;MRFEYLCIALVAIFWGGYPLVARASGVGGATGALILTLSALAPIGIVTLWQGNALRFAGHELAKLVVAGVMMGIGLIAFNAVANSKQLDASVSIPIVDTAMLLVTVVGAVLFFAEPVTVKKCIGIGLLITGILVLRP
;
A
#
# COMPACT_ATOMS: atom_id res chain seq x y z
N MET A 1 3.98 -19.74 -15.40
CA MET A 1 4.17 -18.41 -14.77
C MET A 1 4.39 -18.65 -13.28
N ARG A 2 5.42 -18.05 -12.65
CA ARG A 2 5.64 -18.24 -11.21
C ARG A 2 4.50 -17.60 -10.40
N PHE A 3 4.07 -18.23 -9.31
CA PHE A 3 2.95 -17.80 -8.46
C PHE A 3 3.07 -16.33 -8.03
N GLU A 4 4.29 -15.87 -7.79
CA GLU A 4 4.62 -14.50 -7.40
C GLU A 4 4.19 -13.47 -8.45
N TYR A 5 4.33 -13.78 -9.75
CA TYR A 5 3.88 -12.86 -10.81
C TYR A 5 2.36 -12.69 -10.83
N LEU A 6 1.62 -13.76 -10.51
CA LEU A 6 0.18 -13.69 -10.37
C LEU A 6 -0.19 -12.79 -9.18
N CYS A 7 0.46 -12.98 -8.02
CA CYS A 7 0.26 -12.12 -6.85
C CYS A 7 0.58 -10.64 -7.16
N ILE A 8 1.67 -10.36 -7.87
CA ILE A 8 2.02 -9.00 -8.30
C ILE A 8 0.91 -8.41 -9.18
N ALA A 9 0.39 -9.18 -10.14
CA ALA A 9 -0.69 -8.72 -11.01
C ALA A 9 -1.97 -8.43 -10.22
N LEU A 10 -2.33 -9.30 -9.26
CA LEU A 10 -3.48 -9.08 -8.39
C LEU A 10 -3.30 -7.83 -7.54
N VAL A 11 -2.12 -7.62 -6.95
CA VAL A 11 -1.82 -6.39 -6.21
C VAL A 11 -1.95 -5.17 -7.12
N ALA A 12 -1.38 -5.18 -8.32
CA ALA A 12 -1.48 -4.05 -9.24
C ALA A 12 -2.94 -3.71 -9.58
N ILE A 13 -3.78 -4.71 -9.85
CA ILE A 13 -5.20 -4.52 -10.20
C ILE A 13 -5.99 -4.03 -8.99
N PHE A 14 -5.93 -4.72 -7.86
CA PHE A 14 -6.77 -4.42 -6.70
C PHE A 14 -6.25 -3.20 -5.94
N TRP A 15 -4.94 -3.07 -5.74
CA TRP A 15 -4.32 -1.93 -5.05
C TRP A 15 -4.39 -0.66 -5.89
N GLY A 16 -4.17 -0.74 -7.21
CA GLY A 16 -4.32 0.40 -8.11
C GLY A 16 -5.78 0.77 -8.39
N GLY A 17 -6.70 -0.20 -8.36
CA GLY A 17 -8.10 -0.01 -8.70
C GLY A 17 -8.98 0.47 -7.53
N TYR A 18 -8.76 -0.02 -6.31
CA TYR A 18 -9.61 0.35 -5.17
C TYR A 18 -9.72 1.86 -4.90
N PRO A 19 -8.68 2.71 -5.08
CA PRO A 19 -8.79 4.13 -4.81
C PRO A 19 -9.77 4.80 -5.78
N LEU A 20 -9.91 4.30 -7.01
CA LEU A 20 -10.87 4.79 -7.99
C LEU A 20 -12.31 4.48 -7.55
N VAL A 21 -12.55 3.27 -7.06
CA VAL A 21 -13.84 2.84 -6.50
C VAL A 21 -14.16 3.63 -5.23
N ALA A 22 -13.17 3.81 -4.34
CA ALA A 22 -13.33 4.60 -3.13
C ALA A 22 -13.67 6.05 -3.46
N ARG A 23 -12.97 6.67 -4.42
CA ARG A 23 -13.27 8.04 -4.89
C ARG A 23 -14.68 8.16 -5.48
N ALA A 24 -15.12 7.16 -6.25
CA ALA A 24 -16.46 7.14 -6.83
C ALA A 24 -17.58 7.07 -5.77
N SER A 25 -17.30 6.53 -4.58
CA SER A 25 -18.27 6.50 -3.47
C SER A 25 -18.56 7.87 -2.85
N GLY A 26 -17.63 8.83 -3.01
CA GLY A 26 -17.70 10.13 -2.35
C GLY A 26 -17.43 10.10 -0.83
N VAL A 27 -17.11 8.94 -0.26
CA VAL A 27 -16.87 8.76 1.19
C VAL A 27 -15.36 8.77 1.46
N GLY A 28 -14.84 9.91 1.89
CA GLY A 28 -13.42 10.11 2.21
C GLY A 28 -13.06 9.96 3.70
N GLY A 29 -11.81 10.34 4.01
CA GLY A 29 -11.32 10.49 5.38
C GLY A 29 -11.35 9.20 6.22
N ALA A 30 -11.47 9.38 7.54
CA ALA A 30 -11.46 8.28 8.51
C ALA A 30 -12.64 7.32 8.34
N THR A 31 -13.84 7.83 8.01
CA THR A 31 -15.02 7.00 7.79
C THR A 31 -14.84 6.06 6.59
N GLY A 32 -14.37 6.58 5.45
CA GLY A 32 -14.08 5.74 4.29
C GLY A 32 -12.98 4.71 4.59
N ALA A 33 -11.93 5.11 5.30
CA ALA A 33 -10.86 4.19 5.70
C ALA A 33 -11.36 3.07 6.62
N LEU A 34 -12.27 3.37 7.56
CA LEU A 34 -12.90 2.38 8.44
C LEU A 34 -13.72 1.37 7.64
N ILE A 35 -14.58 1.84 6.72
CA ILE A 35 -15.41 0.96 5.87
C ILE A 35 -14.53 0.06 5.01
N LEU A 36 -13.49 0.61 4.36
CA LEU A 36 -12.52 -0.16 3.57
C LEU A 36 -11.79 -1.21 4.41
N THR A 37 -11.39 -0.86 5.64
CA THR A 37 -10.69 -1.79 6.54
C THR A 37 -11.61 -2.93 6.96
N LEU A 38 -12.84 -2.62 7.39
CA LEU A 38 -13.81 -3.64 7.83
C LEU A 38 -14.22 -4.56 6.69
N SER A 39 -14.40 -4.05 5.47
CA SER A 39 -14.71 -4.89 4.30
C SER A 39 -13.53 -5.78 3.90
N ALA A 40 -12.30 -5.31 4.04
CA ALA A 40 -11.08 -6.09 3.78
C ALA A 40 -10.88 -7.24 4.79
N LEU A 41 -11.42 -7.14 6.02
CA LEU A 41 -11.34 -8.22 7.00
C LEU A 41 -12.05 -9.49 6.53
N ALA A 42 -13.11 -9.40 5.73
CA ALA A 42 -13.86 -10.56 5.27
C ALA A 42 -13.02 -11.51 4.40
N PRO A 43 -12.42 -11.09 3.27
CA PRO A 43 -11.59 -11.99 2.47
C PRO A 43 -10.33 -12.45 3.23
N ILE A 44 -9.71 -11.58 4.03
CA ILE A 44 -8.54 -11.94 4.85
C ILE A 44 -8.91 -13.03 5.87
N GLY A 45 -10.04 -12.86 6.56
CA GLY A 45 -10.54 -13.81 7.55
C GLY A 45 -10.88 -15.16 6.92
N ILE A 46 -11.57 -15.18 5.77
CA ILE A 46 -11.89 -16.40 5.03
C ILE A 46 -10.62 -17.17 4.67
N VAL A 47 -9.62 -16.50 4.08
CA VAL A 47 -8.37 -17.15 3.69
C VAL A 47 -7.59 -17.65 4.91
N THR A 48 -7.55 -16.86 5.99
CA THR A 48 -6.88 -17.24 7.24
C THR A 48 -7.50 -18.50 7.84
N LEU A 49 -8.83 -18.59 7.89
CA LEU A 49 -9.55 -19.77 8.38
C LEU A 49 -9.35 -20.98 7.47
N TRP A 50 -9.37 -20.77 6.14
CA TRP A 50 -9.20 -21.85 5.17
C TRP A 50 -7.81 -22.50 5.23
N GLN A 51 -6.77 -21.73 5.54
CA GLN A 51 -5.42 -22.27 5.69
C GLN A 51 -5.27 -23.24 6.88
N GLY A 52 -6.18 -23.20 7.87
CA GLY A 52 -6.20 -24.14 8.99
C GLY A 52 -4.97 -24.08 9.91
N ASN A 53 -4.12 -23.07 9.77
CA ASN A 53 -2.92 -22.91 10.58
C ASN A 53 -3.30 -22.47 12.00
N ALA A 54 -2.80 -23.19 13.01
CA ALA A 54 -2.97 -22.76 14.39
C ALA A 54 -2.26 -21.41 14.61
N LEU A 55 -2.99 -20.41 15.09
CA LEU A 55 -2.44 -19.11 15.44
C LEU A 55 -1.49 -19.28 16.63
N ARG A 56 -0.19 -19.34 16.35
CA ARG A 56 0.88 -19.36 17.35
C ARG A 56 1.77 -18.15 17.09
N PHE A 57 1.63 -17.14 17.94
CA PHE A 57 2.47 -15.95 17.89
C PHE A 57 3.17 -15.77 19.22
N ALA A 58 4.46 -15.45 19.18
CA ALA A 58 5.13 -14.89 20.33
C ALA A 58 4.65 -13.44 20.55
N GLY A 59 4.61 -12.98 21.80
CA GLY A 59 4.12 -11.63 22.12
C GLY A 59 4.84 -10.50 21.37
N HIS A 60 6.12 -10.68 21.05
CA HIS A 60 6.90 -9.70 20.29
C HIS A 60 6.54 -9.66 18.80
N GLU A 61 6.09 -10.77 18.21
CA GLU A 61 5.60 -10.81 16.83
C GLU A 61 4.26 -10.09 16.74
N LEU A 62 3.38 -10.36 17.69
CA LEU A 62 2.09 -9.67 17.81
C LEU A 62 2.30 -8.16 17.97
N ALA A 63 3.21 -7.72 18.84
CA ALA A 63 3.50 -6.31 19.04
C ALA A 63 3.96 -5.62 17.74
N LYS A 64 4.84 -6.26 16.95
CA LYS A 64 5.29 -5.72 15.65
C LYS A 64 4.13 -5.63 14.66
N LEU A 65 3.26 -6.63 14.60
CA LEU A 65 2.09 -6.63 13.73
C LEU A 65 1.07 -5.56 14.14
N VAL A 66 0.87 -5.33 15.43
CA VAL A 66 0.02 -4.23 15.92
C VAL A 66 0.59 -2.87 15.50
N VAL A 67 1.90 -2.65 15.67
CA VAL A 67 2.55 -1.40 15.22
C VAL A 67 2.39 -1.22 13.71
N ALA A 68 2.64 -2.27 12.92
CA ALA A 68 2.46 -2.23 11.46
C ALA A 68 1.00 -1.94 11.08
N GLY A 69 0.03 -2.55 11.78
CA GLY A 69 -1.41 -2.30 11.58
C GLY A 69 -1.82 -0.86 11.90
N VAL A 70 -1.28 -0.26 12.96
CA VAL A 70 -1.50 1.16 13.29
C VAL A 70 -0.91 2.06 12.20
N MET A 71 0.32 1.79 11.75
CA MET A 71 0.95 2.54 10.65
C MET A 71 0.13 2.44 9.36
N MET A 72 -0.35 1.24 9.03
CA MET A 72 -1.22 0.99 7.87
C MET A 72 -2.53 1.79 7.99
N GLY A 73 -3.17 1.80 9.16
CA GLY A 73 -4.39 2.55 9.40
C GLY A 73 -4.21 4.06 9.23
N ILE A 74 -3.15 4.63 9.80
CA ILE A 74 -2.82 6.05 9.64
C ILE A 74 -2.56 6.37 8.17
N GLY A 75 -1.77 5.55 7.49
CA GLY A 75 -1.49 5.68 6.06
C GLY A 75 -2.75 5.62 5.21
N LEU A 76 -3.67 4.69 5.50
CA LEU A 76 -4.93 4.54 4.78
C LEU A 76 -5.85 5.76 4.97
N ILE A 77 -5.92 6.33 6.18
CA ILE A 77 -6.69 7.56 6.44
C ILE A 77 -6.15 8.71 5.59
N ALA A 78 -4.83 8.92 5.61
CA ALA A 78 -4.18 9.98 4.84
C ALA A 78 -4.33 9.77 3.33
N PHE A 79 -4.09 8.54 2.86
CA PHE A 79 -4.25 8.17 1.46
C PHE A 79 -5.69 8.37 0.99
N ASN A 80 -6.68 7.93 1.75
CA ASN A 80 -8.08 8.06 1.39
C ASN A 80 -8.52 9.54 1.34
N ALA A 81 -7.97 10.39 2.22
CA ALA A 81 -8.18 11.83 2.17
C ALA A 81 -7.61 12.46 0.87
N VAL A 82 -6.40 12.06 0.47
CA VAL A 82 -5.77 12.51 -0.78
C VAL A 82 -6.52 11.99 -2.01
N ALA A 83 -6.84 10.70 -2.05
CA ALA A 83 -7.53 10.06 -3.18
C ALA A 83 -8.93 10.64 -3.42
N ASN A 84 -9.63 11.05 -2.36
CA ASN A 84 -10.95 11.69 -2.45
C ASN A 84 -10.88 13.23 -2.59
N SER A 85 -9.68 13.82 -2.58
CA SER A 85 -9.54 15.26 -2.74
C SER A 85 -10.03 15.69 -4.12
N LYS A 86 -10.87 16.73 -4.16
CA LYS A 86 -11.30 17.39 -5.40
C LYS A 86 -10.30 18.44 -5.89
N GLN A 87 -9.24 18.71 -5.12
CA GLN A 87 -8.22 19.69 -5.46
C GLN A 87 -7.12 19.10 -6.36
N LEU A 88 -6.99 17.77 -6.39
CA LEU A 88 -6.01 17.07 -7.21
C LEU A 88 -6.70 15.98 -8.03
N ASP A 89 -6.24 15.84 -9.27
CA ASP A 89 -6.64 14.72 -10.12
C ASP A 89 -6.13 13.41 -9.54
N ALA A 90 -6.97 12.39 -9.54
CA ALA A 90 -6.61 11.05 -9.08
C ALA A 90 -5.39 10.51 -9.85
N SER A 91 -5.31 10.81 -11.14
CA SER A 91 -4.20 10.46 -12.04
C SER A 91 -2.88 11.13 -11.68
N VAL A 92 -2.89 12.16 -10.83
CA VAL A 92 -1.69 12.85 -10.33
C VAL A 92 -1.39 12.43 -8.91
N SER A 93 -2.38 12.55 -8.02
CA SER A 93 -2.16 12.33 -6.58
C SER A 93 -1.85 10.87 -6.23
N ILE A 94 -2.52 9.91 -6.87
CA ILE A 94 -2.33 8.48 -6.56
C ILE A 94 -0.91 8.02 -6.97
N PRO A 95 -0.43 8.26 -8.22
CA PRO A 95 0.93 7.87 -8.60
C PRO A 95 2.02 8.51 -7.75
N ILE A 96 1.83 9.77 -7.31
CA ILE A 96 2.76 10.45 -6.41
C ILE A 96 2.85 9.71 -5.07
N VAL A 97 1.70 9.36 -4.47
CA VAL A 97 1.70 8.66 -3.18
C VAL A 97 2.29 7.25 -3.31
N ASP A 98 1.91 6.49 -4.34
CA ASP A 98 2.44 5.14 -4.56
C ASP A 98 3.96 5.17 -4.78
N THR A 99 4.46 6.13 -5.54
CA THR A 99 5.90 6.30 -5.74
C THR A 99 6.61 6.69 -4.45
N ALA A 100 6.06 7.63 -3.67
CA ALA A 100 6.62 8.00 -2.39
C ALA A 100 6.69 6.80 -1.42
N MET A 101 5.64 5.97 -1.40
CA MET A 101 5.60 4.72 -0.62
C MET A 101 6.69 3.74 -1.08
N LEU A 102 6.90 3.57 -2.39
CA LEU A 102 7.98 2.74 -2.93
C LEU A 102 9.36 3.25 -2.51
N LEU A 103 9.59 4.57 -2.53
CA LEU A 103 10.86 5.15 -2.08
C LEU A 103 11.13 4.87 -0.61
N VAL A 104 10.14 5.07 0.26
CA VAL A 104 10.24 4.75 1.69
C VAL A 104 10.50 3.26 1.91
N THR A 105 9.85 2.40 1.13
CA THR A 105 10.04 0.95 1.20
C THR A 105 11.47 0.56 0.82
N VAL A 106 12.02 1.14 -0.26
CA VAL A 106 13.40 0.86 -0.67
C VAL A 106 14.40 1.32 0.39
N VAL A 107 14.23 2.52 0.94
CA VAL A 107 15.10 3.02 2.02
C VAL A 107 15.02 2.12 3.25
N GLY A 108 13.81 1.75 3.67
CA GLY A 108 13.61 0.81 4.77
C GLY A 108 14.26 -0.55 4.51
N ALA A 109 14.14 -1.08 3.30
CA ALA A 109 14.74 -2.37 2.95
C ALA A 109 16.27 -2.36 3.02
N VAL A 110 16.89 -1.28 2.56
CA VAL A 110 18.34 -1.08 2.68
C VAL A 110 18.76 -0.98 4.15
N LEU A 111 18.03 -0.21 4.96
CA LEU A 111 18.41 0.05 6.36
C LEU A 111 18.17 -1.14 7.29
N PHE A 112 17.02 -1.82 7.16
CA PHE A 112 16.60 -2.86 8.11
C PHE A 112 16.92 -4.29 7.65
N PHE A 113 17.03 -4.52 6.34
CA PHE A 113 17.32 -5.86 5.78
C PHE A 113 18.68 -5.94 5.10
N ALA A 114 19.50 -4.89 5.17
CA ALA A 114 20.83 -4.81 4.57
C ALA A 114 20.83 -5.17 3.07
N GLU A 115 19.76 -4.82 2.36
CA GLU A 115 19.66 -5.11 0.93
C GLU A 115 20.76 -4.36 0.15
N PRO A 116 21.40 -5.00 -0.84
CA PRO A 116 22.42 -4.34 -1.63
C PRO A 116 21.83 -3.22 -2.49
N VAL A 117 22.49 -2.06 -2.46
CA VAL A 117 22.24 -0.93 -3.35
C VAL A 117 22.99 -1.19 -4.66
N THR A 118 22.25 -1.56 -5.70
CA THR A 118 22.82 -1.78 -7.03
C THR A 118 22.58 -0.58 -7.93
N VAL A 119 23.45 -0.36 -8.91
CA VAL A 119 23.28 0.69 -9.94
C VAL A 119 21.91 0.58 -10.61
N LYS A 120 21.42 -0.64 -10.86
CA LYS A 120 20.09 -0.88 -11.43
C LYS A 120 18.96 -0.35 -10.54
N LYS A 121 19.03 -0.56 -9.21
CA LYS A 121 18.06 0.00 -8.25
C LYS A 121 18.11 1.53 -8.26
N CYS A 122 19.31 2.12 -8.28
CA CYS A 122 19.47 3.57 -8.35
C CYS A 122 18.86 4.17 -9.62
N ILE A 123 19.09 3.55 -10.78
CA ILE A 123 18.49 3.99 -12.05
C ILE A 123 16.97 3.87 -11.99
N GLY A 124 16.43 2.73 -11.52
CA GLY A 124 14.99 2.53 -11.38
C GLY A 124 14.32 3.58 -10.48
N ILE A 125 14.93 3.88 -9.33
CA ILE A 125 14.49 4.95 -8.42
C ILE A 125 14.53 6.32 -9.10
N GLY A 126 15.62 6.63 -9.81
CA GLY A 126 15.76 7.89 -10.54
C GLY A 126 14.67 8.07 -11.62
N LEU A 127 14.31 6.99 -12.32
CA LEU A 127 13.24 6.99 -13.30
C LEU A 127 11.86 7.18 -12.64
N LEU A 128 11.60 6.53 -11.51
CA LEU A 128 10.35 6.73 -10.75
C LEU A 128 10.22 8.19 -10.29
N ILE A 129 11.28 8.77 -9.73
CA ILE A 129 11.32 10.18 -9.30
C ILE A 129 11.08 11.10 -10.48
N THR A 130 11.78 10.87 -11.60
CA THR A 130 11.59 11.68 -12.81
C THR A 130 10.15 11.58 -13.33
N GLY A 131 9.57 10.38 -13.34
CA GLY A 131 8.20 10.15 -13.75
C GLY A 131 7.19 10.96 -12.95
N ILE A 132 7.29 10.96 -11.61
CA ILE A 132 6.39 11.76 -10.77
C ILE A 132 6.63 13.26 -10.85
N LEU A 133 7.86 13.70 -11.13
CA LEU A 133 8.16 15.12 -11.29
C LEU A 133 7.47 15.70 -12.54
N VAL A 134 7.36 14.91 -13.61
CA VAL A 134 6.66 15.29 -14.84
C VAL A 134 5.13 15.34 -14.64
N LEU A 135 4.60 14.62 -13.65
CA LEU A 135 3.18 14.65 -13.31
C LEU A 135 2.79 15.81 -12.36
N ARG A 136 3.76 16.58 -11.87
CA ARG A 136 3.44 17.72 -10.98
C ARG A 136 2.71 18.81 -11.77
N PRO A 137 1.58 19.33 -11.26
CA PRO A 137 0.84 20.42 -11.89
C PRO A 137 1.63 21.73 -11.87
#